data_AF-A0A399D0F1-F1
#
_entry.id   AF-A0A399D0F1-F1
#
_cell.length_a   1.000
_cell.length_b   1.000
_cell.length_c   1.000
_cell.angle_alpha   90.00
_cell.angle_beta   90.00
_cell.angle_gamma   90.00
#
_symmetry.space_group_name_H-M   'P 1'
#
loop_
_entity.id
_entity.type
_entity.pdbx_description
1 polymer ?
#
loop_
_entity_poly.entity_id
_entity_poly.type
_entity_poly.pdbx_seq_one_letter_code
_entity_poly.pdbx_strand_id
1 'polypeptide(L)'
;MGVQKLRQELHDYIDHADERFLKMVYAMSKEYKEPGVVGYNIDGSPITKESLVKRAKAASQRVKSGDYITQEEVQKEIENW
;
A
#
# COMPACT_ATOMS: atom_id res chain seq x y z
N MET A 1 6.87 16.63 27.51
CA MET A 1 6.34 15.36 28.04
C MET A 1 7.19 14.22 27.49
N GLY A 2 7.68 13.31 28.32
CA GLY A 2 8.53 12.20 27.86
C GLY A 2 7.73 11.05 27.26
N VAL A 3 8.33 10.27 26.35
CA VAL A 3 7.69 9.14 25.65
C VAL A 3 7.09 8.10 26.61
N GLN A 4 7.76 7.85 27.75
CA GLN A 4 7.27 6.93 28.77
C GLN A 4 5.96 7.41 29.40
N LYS A 5 5.89 8.70 29.75
CA LYS A 5 4.69 9.31 30.35
C LYS A 5 3.52 9.34 29.34
N LEU A 6 3.81 9.69 28.08
CA LEU A 6 2.81 9.65 27.01
C LEU A 6 2.23 8.24 26.82
N ARG A 7 3.06 7.20 26.88
CA ARG A 7 2.61 5.81 26.76
C ARG A 7 1.68 5.42 27.90
N GLN A 8 2.02 5.81 29.14
CA GLN A 8 1.17 5.54 30.31
C GLN A 8 -0.20 6.21 30.18
N GLU A 9 -0.23 7.51 29.86
CA GLU A 9 -1.49 8.25 29.71
C GLU A 9 -2.37 7.66 28.59
N LEU A 10 -1.79 7.21 27.48
CA LEU A 10 -2.55 6.54 26.40
C LEU A 10 -3.17 5.21 26.84
N HIS A 11 -2.47 4.41 27.64
CA HIS A 11 -3.03 3.18 28.19
C HIS A 11 -4.20 3.48 29.13
N ASP A 12 -4.03 4.46 30.02
CA ASP A 12 -5.09 4.87 30.94
C ASP A 12 -6.34 5.35 30.17
N TYR A 13 -6.17 6.09 29.07
CA TYR A 13 -7.30 6.50 28.23
C TYR A 13 -7.99 5.34 27.54
N ILE A 14 -7.24 4.34 27.05
CA ILE A 14 -7.81 3.16 26.42
C ILE A 14 -8.63 2.34 27.43
N ASP A 15 -8.12 2.19 28.65
CA ASP A 15 -8.76 1.36 29.68
C ASP A 15 -10.09 1.94 30.18
N HIS A 16 -10.29 3.25 30.05
CA HIS A 16 -11.51 3.96 30.50
C HIS A 16 -12.38 4.49 29.35
N ALA A 17 -12.01 4.22 28.10
CA ALA A 17 -12.73 4.72 26.94
C ALA A 17 -14.02 3.94 26.64
N ASP A 18 -14.96 4.64 26.01
CA ASP A 18 -16.15 4.01 25.45
C ASP A 18 -15.85 3.27 24.12
N GLU A 19 -16.79 2.42 23.70
CA GLU A 19 -16.66 1.62 22.48
C GLU A 19 -16.45 2.49 21.23
N ARG A 20 -17.07 3.69 21.19
CA ARG A 20 -16.97 4.59 20.04
C ARG A 20 -15.54 5.12 19.89
N PHE A 21 -14.95 5.58 20.99
CA PHE A 21 -13.58 6.06 21.02
C PHE A 21 -12.60 4.94 20.67
N LEU A 22 -12.78 3.74 21.23
CA LEU A 22 -11.94 2.58 20.92
C LEU A 22 -11.99 2.21 19.44
N LYS A 23 -13.16 2.25 18.80
CA LYS A 23 -13.31 2.03 17.35
C LYS A 23 -12.53 3.06 16.52
N MET A 24 -12.56 4.34 16.92
CA MET A 24 -11.79 5.39 16.24
C MET A 24 -10.28 5.17 16.38
N VAL A 25 -9.79 4.95 17.60
CA VAL A 25 -8.36 4.71 17.85
C VAL A 25 -7.88 3.46 17.12
N TYR A 26 -8.70 2.41 17.05
CA TYR A 26 -8.41 1.20 16.29
C TYR A 26 -8.27 1.47 14.78
N ALA A 27 -9.20 2.24 14.19
CA ALA A 27 -9.14 2.62 12.78
C ALA A 27 -7.88 3.45 12.47
N MET A 28 -7.60 4.48 13.29
CA MET A 28 -6.40 5.30 13.15
C MET A 28 -5.11 4.47 13.30
N SER A 29 -5.08 3.55 14.26
CA SER A 29 -3.93 2.66 14.48
C SER A 29 -3.72 1.68 13.33
N LYS A 30 -4.79 1.26 12.64
CA LYS A 30 -4.71 0.44 11.43
C LYS A 30 -4.11 1.23 10.28
N GLU A 31 -4.58 2.46 10.03
CA GLU A 31 -3.99 3.34 9.01
C GLU A 31 -2.51 3.65 9.30
N TYR A 32 -2.15 3.82 10.59
CA TYR A 32 -0.76 4.04 10.98
C TYR A 32 0.12 2.79 10.82
N LYS A 33 -0.47 1.59 10.93
CA LYS A 33 0.22 0.31 10.74
C LYS A 33 0.34 -0.09 9.27
N GLU A 34 -0.57 0.35 8.40
CA GLU A 34 -0.50 0.09 6.96
C GLU A 34 0.41 1.13 6.30
N PRO A 35 1.71 0.82 6.11
CA PRO A 35 2.64 1.81 5.60
C PRO A 35 2.34 1.97 4.10
N GLY A 36 1.71 3.08 3.75
CA GLY A 36 1.69 3.58 2.39
C GLY A 36 0.96 2.69 1.39
N VAL A 37 -0.25 2.23 1.69
CA VAL A 37 -1.16 1.80 0.63
C VAL A 37 -1.44 3.01 -0.27
N VAL A 38 -1.05 2.90 -1.54
CA VAL A 38 -1.15 3.95 -2.56
C VAL A 38 -2.20 3.62 -3.63
N GLY A 39 -2.88 2.47 -3.50
CA GLY A 39 -3.93 2.03 -4.41
C GLY A 39 -4.32 0.58 -4.17
N TYR A 40 -5.17 0.03 -5.04
CA TYR A 40 -5.64 -1.35 -5.00
C TYR A 40 -5.54 -2.00 -6.39
N ASN A 41 -5.30 -3.31 -6.44
CA ASN A 41 -5.37 -4.10 -7.67
C ASN A 41 -6.84 -4.41 -8.02
N ILE A 42 -7.08 -4.98 -9.21
CA ILE A 42 -8.43 -5.34 -9.70
C ILE A 42 -9.13 -6.36 -8.78
N ASP A 43 -8.35 -7.23 -8.14
CA ASP A 43 -8.84 -8.21 -7.15
C ASP A 43 -9.09 -7.61 -5.75
N GLY A 44 -8.89 -6.31 -5.57
CA GLY A 44 -9.04 -5.60 -4.30
C GLY A 44 -7.84 -5.70 -3.35
N SER A 45 -6.76 -6.38 -3.73
CA SER A 45 -5.55 -6.44 -2.90
C SER A 45 -4.82 -5.08 -2.87
N PRO A 46 -4.25 -4.66 -1.72
CA PRO A 46 -3.62 -3.35 -1.58
C PRO A 46 -2.27 -3.27 -2.33
N ILE A 47 -1.99 -2.10 -2.89
CA ILE A 47 -0.69 -1.75 -3.48
C ILE A 47 0.04 -0.85 -2.48
N THR A 48 1.18 -1.31 -1.97
CA THR A 48 2.03 -0.49 -1.11
C THR A 48 2.99 0.38 -1.91
N LYS A 49 3.49 1.45 -1.30
CA LYS A 49 4.49 2.37 -1.87
C LYS A 49 5.74 1.63 -2.33
N GLU A 50 6.25 0.69 -1.52
CA GLU A 50 7.43 -0.10 -1.83
C GLU A 50 7.18 -1.01 -3.04
N SER A 51 6.00 -1.64 -3.10
CA SER A 51 5.59 -2.49 -4.23
C SER A 51 5.49 -1.68 -5.52
N LEU A 52 4.90 -0.48 -5.45
CA LEU A 52 4.79 0.43 -6.58
C LEU A 52 6.17 0.86 -7.10
N VAL A 53 7.07 1.29 -6.21
CA VAL A 53 8.45 1.67 -6.58
C VAL A 53 9.20 0.49 -7.21
N LYS A 54 9.04 -0.72 -6.66
CA LYS A 54 9.64 -1.93 -7.21
C LYS A 54 9.11 -2.25 -8.62
N ARG A 55 7.79 -2.17 -8.83
CA ARG A 55 7.15 -2.35 -10.14
C ARG A 55 7.65 -1.34 -11.17
N ALA A 56 7.72 -0.06 -10.81
CA ALA A 56 8.20 1.00 -11.72
C ALA A 56 9.65 0.76 -12.17
N LYS A 57 10.54 0.40 -11.23
CA LYS A 57 11.94 0.06 -11.55
C LYS A 57 12.04 -1.16 -12.46
N ALA A 58 11.28 -2.22 -12.17
CA ALA A 58 11.26 -3.42 -13.00
C ALA A 58 10.75 -3.13 -14.43
N ALA A 59 9.71 -2.32 -14.57
CA ALA A 59 9.21 -1.90 -15.88
C ALA A 59 10.25 -1.10 -16.68
N SER A 60 10.96 -0.16 -16.03
CA SER A 60 12.03 0.59 -16.68
C SER A 60 13.19 -0.32 -17.13
N GLN A 61 13.53 -1.35 -16.37
CA GLN A 61 14.57 -2.30 -16.75
C GLN A 61 14.18 -3.16 -17.95
N ARG A 62 12.93 -3.65 -18.01
CA ARG A 62 12.43 -4.41 -19.18
C ARG A 62 12.53 -3.61 -20.47
N VAL A 63 12.10 -2.35 -20.44
CA VAL A 63 12.22 -1.45 -21.60
C VAL A 63 13.68 -1.28 -22.01
N LYS A 64 14.59 -1.08 -21.05
CA LYS A 64 16.04 -0.94 -21.33
C LYS A 64 16.68 -2.21 -21.87
N SER A 65 16.21 -3.39 -21.48
CA SER A 65 16.73 -4.67 -21.96
C SER A 65 16.13 -5.12 -23.29
N GLY A 66 15.24 -4.33 -23.90
CA GLY A 66 14.54 -4.71 -25.12
C GLY A 66 13.42 -5.74 -24.89
N ASP A 67 13.02 -5.97 -23.64
CA ASP A 67 11.91 -6.85 -23.26
C ASP A 67 10.59 -6.07 -23.35
N TYR A 68 10.24 -5.70 -24.58
CA TYR A 68 8.99 -5.04 -24.94
C TYR A 68 8.57 -5.51 -26.34
N ILE A 69 7.28 -5.39 -26.63
CA ILE A 69 6.73 -5.54 -27.98
C ILE A 69 6.14 -4.20 -28.42
N THR A 70 6.26 -3.88 -29.70
CA THR A 70 5.65 -2.68 -30.27
C THR A 70 4.15 -2.89 -30.49
N GLN A 71 3.42 -1.81 -30.70
CA GLN A 71 2.00 -1.89 -31.02
C GLN A 71 1.76 -2.68 -32.32
N GLU A 72 2.64 -2.53 -33.31
CA GLU A 72 2.58 -3.29 -34.57
C GLU A 72 2.83 -4.79 -34.36
N GLU A 73 3.72 -5.15 -33.44
CA GLU A 73 3.99 -6.55 -33.09
C GLU A 73 2.79 -7.18 -32.39
N VAL A 74 2.17 -6.45 -31.44
CA VAL A 74 0.90 -6.87 -30.80
C VAL A 74 -0.19 -7.12 -31.83
N GLN A 75 -0.35 -6.22 -32.81
CA GLN A 75 -1.38 -6.36 -33.85
C GLN A 75 -1.17 -7.64 -34.67
N LYS A 76 0.07 -7.97 -35.03
CA LYS A 76 0.40 -9.22 -35.73
C LYS A 76 0.13 -10.46 -34.90
N GLU A 77 0.34 -10.41 -33.58
CA GLU A 77 0.03 -11.55 -32.70
C GLU A 77 -1.48 -11.81 -32.62
N ILE A 78 -2.28 -10.73 -32.52
CA ILE A 78 -3.75 -10.83 -32.49
C ILE A 78 -4.32 -11.42 -33.79
N GLU A 79 -3.71 -11.13 -34.95
CA GLU A 79 -4.11 -11.73 -36.23
C GLU A 79 -3.94 -13.26 -36.26
N ASN A 80 -3.11 -13.83 -35.36
CA ASN A 80 -2.84 -15.26 -35.26
C ASN A 80 -3.54 -15.94 -34.07
N TRP A 81 -4.39 -15.22 -33.32
CA TRP A 81 -5.24 -15.75 -32.24
C TRP A 81 -6.62 -16.17 -32.76
#